data_AF-A0A8H6S306-F1
#
_entry.id   AF-A0A8H6S306-F1
#
_cell.length_a   1.000
_cell.length_b   1.000
_cell.length_c   1.000
_cell.angle_alpha   90.00
_cell.angle_beta   90.00
_cell.angle_gamma   90.00
#
_symmetry.space_group_name_H-M   'P 1'
#
loop_
_entity.id
_entity.type
_entity.pdbx_description
1 polymer ?
#
loop_
_entity_poly.entity_id
_entity_poly.type
_entity_poly.pdbx_seq_one_letter_code
_entity_poly.pdbx_strand_id
1 'polypeptide(L)'
;MPPQDAHHPTLLSLPNELLVAIFQSPIFPSDALCKLATLSRRLHGLALPIYFSRSGLPEPSKSVSVRLRSDGADMLAALDMALFLTEIGDITAVFPHPSCQSVLPLLPHVDRLSKFVSKFPSVKRATLELDAYTSLCNTTGDDSALRAWSTAFGRLLNALVERRCTELTVRYGGYLTRTFTLSTTTSAKQAMWAMQRTFGYVPSLSGKDWEFRRVASQGRESTFVSAAPRSATLTTLHIHSAVLVTLPCLNWTLSALRQGAITSLTLAKIALDHWGPVLELIARAAPRLAFVSLRELEGISQSDIFTFLGRLPRLASLDIWDVRARRAPAPVHWKWTKAHAPKLPALTSLLAPPDFLLPALRTSNLPFQLNSLCINLHNTSNYNYNRLQIVSRELGTICQLLASRLTRSPRLRICLALVLSTERIMLDLDALPLLSGDAAEYFSHVSSLTLDVFPHSSVDVARWVREVCPSAEEVVLSIRTHTTTENSKSAANIKEAFAKAFSTDTMVKKLSVDGFQFQLGGRRDGGDGNVTGTLY
;
A
#
# COMPACT_ATOMS: atom_id res chain seq x y z
N MET A 1 66.26 -29.65 -20.65
CA MET A 1 65.25 -28.66 -21.09
C MET A 1 63.91 -29.12 -20.56
N PRO A 2 63.27 -28.37 -19.64
CA PRO A 2 61.91 -28.68 -19.23
C PRO A 2 60.97 -28.44 -20.42
N PRO A 3 59.89 -29.22 -20.57
CA PRO A 3 58.91 -29.01 -21.62
C PRO A 3 58.30 -27.61 -21.46
N GLN A 4 58.23 -26.86 -22.57
CA GLN A 4 57.43 -25.64 -22.63
C GLN A 4 55.97 -26.05 -22.42
N ASP A 5 55.45 -25.78 -21.22
CA ASP A 5 54.04 -25.96 -20.91
C ASP A 5 53.22 -25.11 -21.89
N ALA A 6 52.57 -25.78 -22.84
CA ALA A 6 51.61 -25.14 -23.73
C ALA A 6 50.45 -24.62 -22.88
N HIS A 7 50.48 -23.33 -22.56
CA HIS A 7 49.39 -22.67 -21.86
C HIS A 7 48.14 -22.71 -22.74
N HIS A 8 47.28 -23.70 -22.50
CA HIS A 8 45.95 -23.71 -23.09
C HIS A 8 45.23 -22.42 -22.66
N PRO A 9 44.68 -21.64 -23.61
CA PRO A 9 43.96 -20.42 -23.28
C PRO A 9 42.79 -20.79 -22.37
N THR A 10 42.84 -20.29 -21.14
CA THR A 10 41.77 -20.50 -20.16
C THR A 10 40.75 -19.37 -20.30
N LEU A 11 39.49 -19.60 -19.92
CA LEU A 11 38.47 -18.54 -19.95
C LEU A 11 38.91 -17.28 -19.21
N LEU A 12 39.69 -17.43 -18.14
CA LEU A 12 40.22 -16.33 -17.33
C LEU A 12 41.33 -15.54 -18.02
N SER A 13 41.93 -16.03 -19.13
CA SER A 13 42.90 -15.25 -19.91
C SER A 13 42.25 -14.28 -20.89
N LEU A 14 40.94 -14.34 -21.09
CA LEU A 14 40.23 -13.39 -21.96
C LEU A 14 40.16 -11.99 -21.33
N PRO A 15 40.23 -10.90 -22.11
CA PRO A 15 39.91 -9.54 -21.66
C PRO A 15 38.48 -9.41 -21.10
N ASN A 16 38.25 -8.41 -20.24
CA ASN A 16 36.94 -8.20 -19.59
C ASN A 16 35.83 -7.93 -20.61
N GLU A 17 36.13 -7.21 -21.67
CA GLU A 17 35.21 -6.80 -22.73
C GLU A 17 34.64 -8.03 -23.44
N LEU A 18 35.50 -9.02 -23.73
CA LEU A 18 35.07 -10.27 -24.35
C LEU A 18 34.24 -11.12 -23.39
N LEU A 19 34.64 -11.19 -22.11
CA LEU A 19 33.85 -11.90 -21.09
C LEU A 19 32.47 -11.28 -20.91
N VAL A 20 32.38 -9.95 -20.84
CA VAL A 20 31.12 -9.22 -20.76
C VAL A 20 30.26 -9.48 -22.01
N ALA A 21 30.84 -9.42 -23.22
CA ALA A 21 30.11 -9.71 -24.45
C ALA A 21 29.55 -11.14 -24.48
N ILE A 22 30.34 -12.12 -24.03
CA ILE A 22 29.89 -13.52 -23.89
C ILE A 22 28.75 -13.62 -22.87
N PHE A 23 28.91 -13.03 -21.69
CA PHE A 23 27.92 -13.08 -20.62
C PHE A 23 26.64 -12.31 -20.95
N GLN A 24 26.72 -11.26 -21.78
CA GLN A 24 25.58 -10.49 -22.27
C GLN A 24 24.81 -11.20 -23.39
N SER A 25 25.42 -12.14 -24.10
CA SER A 25 24.75 -12.92 -25.15
C SER A 25 23.53 -13.66 -24.61
N PRO A 26 22.31 -13.48 -25.17
CA PRO A 26 21.08 -14.09 -24.65
C PRO A 26 21.12 -15.62 -24.67
N ILE A 27 22.01 -16.22 -25.45
CA ILE A 27 22.26 -17.66 -25.51
C ILE A 27 22.90 -18.16 -24.20
N PHE A 28 23.64 -17.31 -23.50
CA PHE A 28 24.32 -17.68 -22.25
C PHE A 28 23.29 -17.84 -21.11
N PRO A 29 23.19 -19.00 -20.44
CA PRO A 29 22.19 -19.22 -19.40
C PRO A 29 22.35 -18.32 -18.17
N SER A 30 21.25 -17.75 -17.67
CA SER A 30 21.29 -16.87 -16.50
C SER A 30 21.68 -17.59 -15.20
N ASP A 31 21.34 -18.87 -15.05
CA ASP A 31 21.76 -19.66 -13.88
C ASP A 31 23.27 -19.89 -13.88
N ALA A 32 23.88 -20.02 -15.07
CA ALA A 32 25.32 -20.13 -15.22
C ALA A 32 26.05 -18.84 -14.80
N LEU A 33 25.48 -17.65 -15.03
CA LEU A 33 26.08 -16.38 -14.57
C LEU A 33 26.23 -16.33 -13.05
N CYS A 34 25.20 -16.75 -12.32
CA CYS A 34 25.23 -16.78 -10.87
C CYS A 34 26.27 -17.79 -10.35
N LYS A 35 26.37 -18.97 -10.98
CA LYS A 35 27.40 -19.97 -10.67
C LYS A 35 28.81 -19.46 -11.00
N LEU A 36 29.00 -18.79 -12.13
CA LEU A 36 30.31 -18.22 -12.51
C LEU A 36 30.79 -17.17 -11.52
N ALA A 37 29.87 -16.37 -10.97
CA ALA A 37 30.20 -15.36 -9.98
C ALA A 37 30.87 -15.94 -8.72
N THR A 38 30.56 -17.19 -8.35
CA THR A 38 31.15 -17.83 -7.16
C THR A 38 32.56 -18.36 -7.40
N LEU A 39 33.03 -18.45 -8.65
CA LEU A 39 34.31 -19.07 -8.98
C LEU A 39 35.51 -18.14 -8.76
N SER A 40 35.36 -16.82 -8.97
CA SER A 40 36.45 -15.85 -8.73
C SER A 40 35.94 -14.43 -8.52
N ARG A 41 36.71 -13.58 -7.82
CA ARG A 41 36.37 -12.16 -7.61
C ARG A 41 36.21 -11.36 -8.91
N ARG A 42 37.00 -11.70 -9.94
CA ARG A 42 36.89 -11.05 -11.25
C ARG A 42 35.57 -11.40 -11.93
N LEU A 43 35.24 -12.69 -11.99
CA LEU A 43 33.95 -13.13 -12.55
C LEU A 43 32.77 -12.63 -11.73
N HIS A 44 32.91 -12.54 -10.40
CA HIS A 44 31.92 -11.94 -9.50
C HIS A 44 31.54 -10.53 -9.93
N GLY A 45 32.54 -9.67 -10.18
CA GLY A 45 32.34 -8.29 -10.60
C GLY A 45 31.74 -8.12 -12.00
N LEU A 46 31.89 -9.12 -12.88
CA LEU A 46 31.37 -9.07 -14.25
C LEU A 46 30.01 -9.76 -14.38
N ALA A 47 29.84 -10.95 -13.81
CA ALA A 47 28.69 -11.81 -14.03
C ALA A 47 27.46 -11.38 -13.22
N LEU A 48 27.60 -10.94 -11.97
CA LEU A 48 26.45 -10.53 -11.16
C LEU A 48 25.72 -9.30 -11.69
N PRO A 49 26.39 -8.21 -12.09
CA PRO A 49 25.68 -7.07 -12.68
C PRO A 49 24.86 -7.47 -13.92
N ILE A 50 25.40 -8.34 -14.77
CA ILE A 50 24.70 -8.86 -15.95
C ILE A 50 23.52 -9.74 -15.53
N TYR A 51 23.71 -10.62 -14.54
CA TYR A 51 22.65 -11.45 -13.98
C TYR A 51 21.49 -10.61 -13.42
N PHE A 52 21.79 -9.57 -12.65
CA PHE A 52 20.78 -8.67 -12.09
C PHE A 52 20.06 -7.86 -13.18
N SER A 53 20.80 -7.31 -14.14
CA SER A 53 20.22 -6.60 -15.28
C SER A 53 19.24 -7.48 -16.07
N ARG A 54 19.61 -8.73 -16.35
CA ARG A 54 18.74 -9.71 -17.03
C ARG A 54 17.50 -10.09 -16.24
N SER A 55 17.59 -10.00 -14.92
CA SER A 55 16.49 -10.30 -14.02
C SER A 55 15.62 -9.08 -13.71
N GLY A 56 15.82 -7.96 -14.42
CA GLY A 56 15.06 -6.72 -14.24
C GLY A 56 15.48 -5.89 -13.03
N LEU A 57 16.70 -6.08 -12.51
CA LEU A 57 17.27 -5.36 -11.36
C LEU A 57 18.59 -4.66 -11.73
N PRO A 58 18.57 -3.64 -12.61
CA PRO A 58 19.81 -2.99 -13.05
C PRO A 58 20.57 -2.28 -11.91
N GLU A 59 19.86 -1.78 -10.89
CA GLU A 59 20.43 -1.03 -9.77
C GLU A 59 19.96 -1.57 -8.41
N PRO A 60 20.52 -2.70 -7.95
CA PRO A 60 20.08 -3.38 -6.73
C PRO A 60 20.32 -2.58 -5.44
N SER A 61 21.14 -1.51 -5.47
CA SER A 61 21.30 -0.60 -4.33
C SER A 61 20.10 0.34 -4.15
N LYS A 62 19.36 0.65 -5.22
CA LYS A 62 18.19 1.55 -5.15
C LYS A 62 16.93 0.79 -4.76
N SER A 63 16.61 -0.26 -5.51
CA SER A 63 15.38 -1.03 -5.31
C SER A 63 15.56 -2.48 -5.69
N VAL A 64 15.06 -3.36 -4.83
CA VAL A 64 15.12 -4.80 -4.99
C VAL A 64 13.73 -5.38 -4.82
N SER A 65 13.31 -6.22 -5.77
CA SER A 65 12.11 -7.06 -5.64
C SER A 65 12.52 -8.53 -5.74
N VAL A 66 12.33 -9.28 -4.66
CA VAL A 66 12.66 -10.71 -4.58
C VAL A 66 11.39 -11.52 -4.33
N ARG A 67 11.20 -12.58 -5.13
CA ARG A 67 10.25 -13.66 -4.81
C ARG A 67 11.03 -14.81 -4.20
N LEU A 68 10.71 -15.13 -2.95
CA LEU A 68 11.39 -16.18 -2.19
C LEU A 68 10.90 -17.55 -2.64
N ARG A 69 11.83 -18.46 -2.93
CA ARG A 69 11.57 -19.81 -3.40
C ARG A 69 12.00 -20.84 -2.36
N SER A 70 11.24 -21.94 -2.26
CA SER A 70 11.50 -23.04 -1.32
C SER A 70 12.84 -23.75 -1.53
N ASP A 71 13.36 -23.75 -2.77
CA ASP A 71 14.66 -24.34 -3.12
C ASP A 71 15.86 -23.48 -2.69
N GLY A 72 15.62 -22.25 -2.24
CA GLY A 72 16.66 -21.30 -1.86
C GLY A 72 17.43 -20.71 -3.04
N ALA A 73 17.20 -21.19 -4.27
CA ALA A 73 17.87 -20.76 -5.49
C ALA A 73 17.11 -19.57 -6.14
N ASP A 74 16.95 -18.51 -5.37
CA ASP A 74 16.27 -17.28 -5.80
C ASP A 74 17.21 -16.07 -5.82
N MET A 75 16.66 -14.94 -6.25
CA MET A 75 17.37 -13.66 -6.35
C MET A 75 18.00 -13.23 -5.02
N LEU A 76 17.41 -13.60 -3.88
CA LEU A 76 17.96 -13.26 -2.57
C LEU A 76 19.33 -13.91 -2.36
N ALA A 77 19.53 -15.15 -2.83
CA ALA A 77 20.84 -15.82 -2.74
C ALA A 77 21.91 -15.10 -3.58
N ALA A 78 21.57 -14.65 -4.79
CA ALA A 78 22.49 -13.89 -5.63
C ALA A 78 22.85 -12.52 -5.02
N LEU A 79 21.88 -11.83 -4.44
CA LEU A 79 22.09 -10.57 -3.72
C LEU A 79 22.93 -10.78 -2.46
N ASP A 80 22.72 -11.88 -1.74
CA ASP A 80 23.45 -12.22 -0.52
C ASP A 80 24.95 -12.45 -0.78
N MET A 81 25.29 -12.87 -2.00
CA MET A 81 26.67 -13.03 -2.48
C MET A 81 27.28 -11.71 -2.97
N ALA A 82 26.48 -10.72 -3.38
CA ALA A 82 26.95 -9.52 -4.05
C ALA A 82 27.77 -8.59 -3.14
N LEU A 83 29.10 -8.76 -3.18
CA LEU A 83 30.05 -7.99 -2.37
C LEU A 83 30.04 -6.47 -2.59
N PHE A 84 29.49 -5.99 -3.70
CA PHE A 84 29.41 -4.55 -4.02
C PHE A 84 28.17 -3.86 -3.44
N LEU A 85 27.23 -4.61 -2.85
CA LEU A 85 26.04 -4.05 -2.23
C LEU A 85 26.35 -3.63 -0.79
N THR A 86 26.46 -2.33 -0.56
CA THR A 86 26.68 -1.74 0.77
C THR A 86 25.42 -1.18 1.41
N GLU A 87 24.41 -0.84 0.60
CA GLU A 87 23.14 -0.27 1.03
C GLU A 87 22.00 -0.72 0.11
N ILE A 88 20.78 -0.70 0.64
CA ILE A 88 19.56 -0.94 -0.12
C ILE A 88 18.57 0.18 0.20
N GLY A 89 18.11 0.91 -0.80
CA GLY A 89 17.03 1.86 -0.66
C GLY A 89 15.74 1.13 -0.30
N ASP A 90 15.25 0.33 -1.25
CA ASP A 90 13.96 -0.33 -1.15
C ASP A 90 14.09 -1.84 -1.30
N ILE A 91 13.41 -2.58 -0.43
CA ILE A 91 13.30 -4.03 -0.54
C ILE A 91 11.84 -4.45 -0.58
N THR A 92 11.46 -5.21 -1.60
CA THR A 92 10.17 -5.90 -1.69
C THR A 92 10.44 -7.40 -1.65
N ALA A 93 9.90 -8.08 -0.66
CA ALA A 93 10.02 -9.52 -0.50
C ALA A 93 8.66 -10.20 -0.58
N VAL A 94 8.48 -11.03 -1.59
CA VAL A 94 7.27 -11.84 -1.80
C VAL A 94 7.54 -13.25 -1.29
N PHE A 95 6.86 -13.61 -0.21
CA PHE A 95 6.96 -14.93 0.40
C PHE A 95 6.17 -15.96 -0.42
N PRO A 96 6.62 -17.23 -0.47
CA PRO A 96 5.82 -18.29 -1.06
C PRO A 96 4.55 -18.50 -0.24
N HIS A 97 3.51 -19.02 -0.89
CA HIS A 97 2.28 -19.42 -0.20
C HIS A 97 2.62 -20.51 0.84
N PRO A 98 2.20 -20.35 2.12
CA PRO A 98 2.37 -21.43 3.10
C PRO A 98 1.54 -22.64 2.68
N SER A 99 1.90 -23.84 3.16
CA SER A 99 0.97 -24.96 3.04
C SER A 99 -0.28 -24.66 3.88
N CYS A 100 -1.47 -25.08 3.42
CA CYS A 100 -2.70 -24.92 4.20
C CYS A 100 -2.71 -25.70 5.53
N GLN A 101 -1.62 -26.38 5.90
CA GLN A 101 -1.46 -27.17 7.13
C GLN A 101 -0.58 -26.48 8.19
N SER A 102 0.37 -25.65 7.79
CA SER A 102 1.34 -25.06 8.74
C SER A 102 2.08 -23.85 8.16
N VAL A 103 2.44 -22.90 9.02
CA VAL A 103 3.33 -21.77 8.67
C VAL A 103 4.81 -22.11 8.72
N LEU A 104 5.18 -23.29 9.23
CA LEU A 104 6.58 -23.72 9.37
C LEU A 104 7.39 -23.63 8.07
N PRO A 105 6.85 -23.95 6.87
CA PRO A 105 7.58 -23.78 5.61
C PRO A 105 8.03 -22.34 5.32
N LEU A 106 7.43 -21.34 5.97
CA LEU A 106 7.83 -19.93 5.82
C LEU A 106 9.05 -19.55 6.66
N LEU A 107 9.36 -20.29 7.73
CA LEU A 107 10.44 -19.91 8.66
C LEU A 107 11.80 -19.76 7.98
N PRO A 108 12.24 -20.68 7.10
CA PRO A 108 13.53 -20.52 6.41
C PRO A 108 13.59 -19.25 5.56
N HIS A 109 12.46 -18.85 4.95
CA HIS A 109 12.37 -17.63 4.15
C HIS A 109 12.46 -16.37 5.01
N VAL A 110 11.76 -16.34 6.14
CA VAL A 110 11.79 -15.23 7.09
C VAL A 110 13.20 -15.07 7.67
N ASP A 111 13.83 -16.16 8.08
CA ASP A 111 15.16 -16.14 8.69
C ASP A 111 16.24 -15.73 7.69
N ARG A 112 16.17 -16.22 6.44
CA ARG A 112 17.11 -15.83 5.39
C ARG A 112 16.96 -14.35 5.04
N LEU A 113 15.74 -13.84 4.92
CA LEU A 113 15.50 -12.42 4.68
C LEU A 113 15.98 -11.56 5.85
N SER A 114 15.75 -12.00 7.09
CA SER A 114 16.22 -11.31 8.30
C SER A 114 17.75 -11.21 8.34
N LYS A 115 18.45 -12.32 8.03
CA LYS A 115 19.91 -12.34 7.89
C LYS A 115 20.40 -11.40 6.80
N PHE A 116 19.76 -11.43 5.64
CA PHE A 116 20.09 -10.56 4.51
C PHE A 116 19.97 -9.08 4.90
N VAL A 117 18.82 -8.67 5.43
CA VAL A 117 18.57 -7.28 5.90
C VAL A 117 19.62 -6.86 6.92
N SER A 118 19.99 -7.76 7.84
CA SER A 118 20.98 -7.48 8.90
C SER A 118 22.40 -7.21 8.38
N LYS A 119 22.72 -7.53 7.12
CA LYS A 119 24.03 -7.19 6.53
C LYS A 119 24.15 -5.71 6.19
N PHE A 120 23.03 -5.03 5.97
CA PHE A 120 23.03 -3.64 5.53
C PHE A 120 23.01 -2.69 6.73
N PRO A 121 23.74 -1.57 6.68
CA PRO A 121 23.64 -0.52 7.70
C PRO A 121 22.31 0.24 7.62
N SER A 122 21.69 0.29 6.44
CA SER A 122 20.45 1.00 6.19
C SER A 122 19.59 0.28 5.15
N VAL A 123 18.28 0.20 5.41
CA VAL A 123 17.21 -0.19 4.49
C VAL A 123 16.12 0.85 4.63
N LYS A 124 15.89 1.72 3.64
CA LYS A 124 14.97 2.88 3.81
C LYS A 124 13.51 2.45 3.78
N ARG A 125 13.12 1.63 2.80
CA ARG A 125 11.75 1.17 2.59
C ARG A 125 11.70 -0.34 2.47
N ALA A 126 10.73 -0.96 3.13
CA ALA A 126 10.54 -2.40 3.08
C ALA A 126 9.08 -2.77 2.83
N THR A 127 8.85 -3.67 1.88
CA THR A 127 7.54 -4.26 1.59
C THR A 127 7.63 -5.77 1.76
N LEU A 128 6.84 -6.32 2.68
CA LEU A 128 6.74 -7.76 2.93
C LEU A 128 5.37 -8.25 2.45
N GLU A 129 5.34 -9.15 1.46
CA GLU A 129 4.10 -9.73 0.93
C GLU A 129 3.99 -11.19 1.37
N LEU A 130 3.14 -11.48 2.35
CA LEU A 130 3.11 -12.76 3.07
C LEU A 130 2.34 -13.89 2.36
N ASP A 131 1.63 -13.62 1.26
CA ASP A 131 0.92 -14.59 0.41
C ASP A 131 0.27 -13.85 -0.79
N ALA A 132 -0.33 -14.59 -1.73
CA ALA A 132 -1.33 -14.07 -2.63
C ALA A 132 -2.65 -13.73 -1.89
N TYR A 133 -3.33 -12.68 -2.38
CA TYR A 133 -4.53 -12.05 -1.80
C TYR A 133 -5.69 -12.99 -1.42
N THR A 134 -5.76 -14.21 -1.96
CA THR A 134 -6.96 -15.07 -1.96
C THR A 134 -6.83 -16.36 -1.17
N SER A 135 -5.79 -16.52 -0.35
CA SER A 135 -5.62 -17.75 0.45
C SER A 135 -6.73 -17.92 1.48
N LEU A 136 -7.49 -19.01 1.36
CA LEU A 136 -8.51 -19.46 2.32
C LEU A 136 -7.94 -20.45 3.35
N CYS A 137 -6.61 -20.63 3.39
CA CYS A 137 -5.97 -21.51 4.35
C CYS A 137 -6.20 -20.97 5.78
N ASN A 138 -6.68 -21.82 6.68
CA ASN A 138 -7.08 -21.41 8.04
C ASN A 138 -6.21 -21.99 9.15
N THR A 139 -5.06 -22.58 8.83
CA THR A 139 -4.24 -23.25 9.82
C THR A 139 -2.86 -22.65 9.88
N THR A 140 -2.39 -22.45 11.11
CA THR A 140 -1.05 -21.96 11.42
C THR A 140 -0.22 -23.02 12.12
N GLY A 141 -0.70 -24.26 12.12
CA GLY A 141 -0.21 -25.31 13.00
C GLY A 141 -0.59 -25.09 14.47
N ASP A 142 0.09 -25.82 15.34
CA ASP A 142 -0.05 -25.79 16.79
C ASP A 142 0.59 -24.52 17.42
N ASP A 143 0.62 -24.47 18.75
CA ASP A 143 1.23 -23.37 19.50
C ASP A 143 2.74 -23.25 19.26
N SER A 144 3.43 -24.37 19.01
CA SER A 144 4.87 -24.39 18.75
C SER A 144 5.21 -23.74 17.40
N ALA A 145 4.43 -24.06 16.36
CA ALA A 145 4.56 -23.47 15.04
C ALA A 145 4.28 -21.97 15.04
N LEU A 146 3.22 -21.54 15.74
CA LEU A 146 2.93 -20.12 15.90
C LEU A 146 4.03 -19.39 16.67
N ARG A 147 4.57 -19.99 17.75
CA ARG A 147 5.69 -19.41 18.52
C ARG A 147 6.94 -19.24 17.65
N ALA A 148 7.30 -20.27 16.89
CA ALA A 148 8.45 -20.22 16.00
C ALA A 148 8.28 -19.14 14.92
N TRP A 149 7.09 -19.07 14.31
CA TRP A 149 6.76 -18.07 13.31
C TRP A 149 6.77 -16.64 13.86
N SER A 150 6.11 -16.41 14.98
CA SER A 150 6.07 -15.09 15.62
C SER A 150 7.46 -14.62 16.04
N THR A 151 8.30 -15.52 16.54
CA THR A 151 9.69 -15.22 16.89
C THR A 151 10.51 -14.86 15.66
N ALA A 152 10.44 -15.68 14.60
CA ALA A 152 11.17 -15.42 13.35
C ALA A 152 10.73 -14.11 12.68
N PHE A 153 9.41 -13.90 12.55
CA PHE A 153 8.86 -12.71 11.92
C PHE A 153 9.12 -11.45 12.75
N GLY A 154 9.04 -11.56 14.08
CA GLY A 154 9.46 -10.51 15.01
C GLY A 154 10.90 -10.08 14.83
N ARG A 155 11.83 -11.04 14.70
CA ARG A 155 13.23 -10.74 14.42
C ARG A 155 13.40 -10.00 13.09
N LEU A 156 12.69 -10.41 12.04
CA LEU A 156 12.71 -9.72 10.75
C LEU A 156 12.21 -8.28 10.88
N LEU A 157 11.06 -8.06 11.53
CA LEU A 157 10.50 -6.72 11.74
C LEU A 157 11.45 -5.83 12.54
N ASN A 158 12.06 -6.36 13.61
CA ASN A 158 13.04 -5.63 14.41
C ASN A 158 14.32 -5.34 13.62
N ALA A 159 14.83 -6.30 12.84
CA ALA A 159 15.99 -6.08 11.99
C ALA A 159 15.76 -4.93 11.01
N LEU A 160 14.58 -4.87 10.36
CA LEU A 160 14.23 -3.75 9.48
C LEU A 160 14.25 -2.40 10.20
N VAL A 161 13.66 -2.32 11.39
CA VAL A 161 13.62 -1.08 12.18
C VAL A 161 15.01 -0.68 12.67
N GLU A 162 15.83 -1.63 13.12
CA GLU A 162 17.22 -1.41 13.55
C GLU A 162 18.10 -0.94 12.38
N ARG A 163 17.78 -1.36 11.15
CA ARG A 163 18.45 -0.90 9.92
C ARG A 163 17.83 0.37 9.34
N ARG A 164 17.35 1.27 10.22
CA ARG A 164 16.90 2.63 9.87
C ARG A 164 15.76 2.68 8.84
N CYS A 165 14.89 1.67 8.82
CA CYS A 165 13.69 1.69 7.99
C CYS A 165 12.77 2.85 8.37
N THR A 166 12.41 3.66 7.37
CA THR A 166 11.51 4.81 7.50
C THR A 166 10.10 4.48 7.04
N GLU A 167 9.95 3.51 6.13
CA GLU A 167 8.65 3.09 5.61
C GLU A 167 8.55 1.56 5.54
N LEU A 168 7.54 1.00 6.22
CA LEU A 168 7.28 -0.43 6.24
C LEU A 168 5.88 -0.72 5.73
N THR A 169 5.79 -1.60 4.75
CA THR A 169 4.54 -2.15 4.23
C THR A 169 4.49 -3.64 4.49
N VAL A 170 3.41 -4.14 5.10
CA VAL A 170 3.15 -5.59 5.22
C VAL A 170 1.81 -5.90 4.61
N ARG A 171 1.80 -6.78 3.60
CA ARG A 171 0.62 -7.11 2.78
C ARG A 171 0.23 -8.57 2.95
N TYR A 172 -1.07 -8.84 2.82
CA TYR A 172 -1.66 -10.18 2.76
C TYR A 172 -1.48 -10.97 4.07
N GLY A 173 -1.28 -12.28 4.04
CA GLY A 173 -1.15 -13.08 5.27
C GLY A 173 -2.47 -13.41 5.97
N GLY A 174 -3.55 -13.55 5.19
CA GLY A 174 -4.89 -13.90 5.70
C GLY A 174 -4.93 -15.19 6.54
N TYR A 175 -3.99 -16.11 6.34
CA TYR A 175 -3.94 -17.40 7.02
C TYR A 175 -3.73 -17.32 8.54
N LEU A 176 -3.12 -16.24 9.07
CA LEU A 176 -2.95 -16.07 10.52
C LEU A 176 -4.15 -15.41 11.19
N THR A 177 -5.04 -14.79 10.42
CA THR A 177 -6.13 -13.95 10.97
C THR A 177 -7.15 -14.73 11.76
N ARG A 178 -7.28 -16.03 11.47
CA ARG A 178 -8.23 -16.93 12.13
C ARG A 178 -7.64 -17.67 13.33
N THR A 179 -6.40 -17.38 13.70
CA THR A 179 -5.77 -18.01 14.88
C THR A 179 -6.26 -17.45 16.19
N PHE A 180 -6.60 -16.17 16.19
CA PHE A 180 -7.13 -15.48 17.34
C PHE A 180 -8.51 -14.95 17.01
N THR A 181 -9.45 -15.18 17.91
CA THR A 181 -10.75 -14.54 17.88
C THR A 181 -10.77 -13.42 18.89
N LEU A 182 -11.38 -12.30 18.51
CA LEU A 182 -11.70 -11.26 19.45
C LEU A 182 -13.08 -11.57 20.03
N SER A 183 -13.13 -11.95 21.31
CA SER A 183 -14.39 -12.18 22.00
C SER A 183 -14.82 -10.93 22.77
N THR A 184 -16.07 -10.51 22.60
CA THR A 184 -16.69 -9.56 23.53
C THR A 184 -17.11 -10.33 24.79
N THR A 185 -16.62 -9.89 25.94
CA THR A 185 -16.92 -10.57 27.20
C THR A 185 -18.22 -10.03 27.77
N THR A 186 -19.18 -10.90 28.07
CA THR A 186 -20.31 -10.53 28.93
C THR A 186 -19.84 -10.35 30.37
N SER A 187 -20.50 -9.49 31.14
CA SER A 187 -20.13 -9.16 32.53
C SER A 187 -19.92 -10.39 33.43
N ALA A 188 -20.76 -11.41 33.29
CA ALA A 188 -20.65 -12.66 34.05
C ALA A 188 -19.32 -13.41 33.78
N LYS A 189 -18.83 -13.38 32.53
CA LYS A 189 -17.55 -14.00 32.18
C LYS A 189 -16.38 -13.20 32.74
N GLN A 190 -16.46 -11.86 32.76
CA GLN A 190 -15.38 -11.00 33.28
C GLN A 190 -15.02 -11.31 34.73
N ALA A 191 -16.02 -11.54 35.60
CA ALA A 191 -15.78 -11.89 37.00
C ALA A 191 -15.00 -13.20 37.15
N MET A 192 -15.36 -14.21 36.35
CA MET A 192 -14.66 -15.50 36.33
C MET A 192 -13.21 -15.35 35.82
N TRP A 193 -12.97 -14.50 34.83
CA TRP A 193 -11.62 -14.23 34.31
C TRP A 193 -10.74 -13.44 35.29
N ALA A 194 -11.31 -12.47 36.02
CA ALA A 194 -10.59 -11.76 37.07
C ALA A 194 -10.05 -12.73 38.12
N MET A 195 -10.82 -13.76 38.46
CA MET A 195 -10.42 -14.82 39.38
C MET A 195 -9.38 -15.79 38.78
N GLN A 196 -9.39 -16.01 37.45
CA GLN A 196 -8.37 -16.83 36.78
C GLN A 196 -7.01 -16.13 36.65
N ARG A 197 -6.97 -14.79 36.54
CA ARG A 197 -5.71 -14.03 36.48
C ARG A 197 -4.86 -14.18 37.75
N THR A 198 -5.49 -14.38 38.91
CA THR A 198 -4.78 -14.64 40.17
C THR A 198 -3.99 -15.96 40.17
N PHE A 199 -4.30 -16.90 39.26
CA PHE A 199 -3.61 -18.19 39.17
C PHE A 199 -2.44 -18.21 38.16
N GLY A 200 -1.85 -17.07 37.82
CA GLY A 200 -0.66 -17.01 36.96
C GLY A 200 -0.92 -17.18 35.46
N TYR A 201 -2.16 -16.90 35.02
CA TYR A 201 -2.51 -16.93 33.60
C TYR A 201 -1.73 -15.87 32.78
N VAL A 202 -1.25 -16.29 31.60
CA VAL A 202 -0.49 -15.46 30.66
C VAL A 202 -1.25 -14.15 30.37
N PRO A 203 -0.57 -12.99 30.36
CA PRO A 203 -1.22 -11.70 30.10
C PRO A 203 -1.90 -11.71 28.72
N SER A 204 -3.22 -11.89 28.70
CA SER A 204 -4.00 -11.73 27.48
C SER A 204 -4.19 -10.25 27.19
N LEU A 205 -4.04 -9.88 25.91
CA LEU A 205 -4.41 -8.53 25.49
C LEU A 205 -5.93 -8.43 25.58
N SER A 206 -6.40 -7.69 26.58
CA SER A 206 -7.81 -7.56 26.92
C SER A 206 -8.12 -6.12 27.34
N GLY A 207 -9.35 -5.71 27.06
CA GLY A 207 -9.93 -4.47 27.53
C GLY A 207 -11.07 -4.72 28.51
N LYS A 208 -11.86 -3.68 28.78
CA LYS A 208 -13.01 -3.78 29.67
C LYS A 208 -13.97 -4.87 29.17
N ASP A 209 -14.34 -4.83 27.90
CA ASP A 209 -15.42 -5.65 27.33
C ASP A 209 -14.97 -6.57 26.19
N TRP A 210 -13.66 -6.77 26.03
CA TRP A 210 -13.10 -7.56 24.94
C TRP A 210 -11.81 -8.28 25.35
N GLU A 211 -11.52 -9.40 24.71
CA GLU A 211 -10.29 -10.17 24.89
C GLU A 211 -9.89 -10.86 23.58
N PHE A 212 -8.61 -10.85 23.26
CA PHE A 212 -8.04 -11.72 22.23
C PHE A 212 -7.82 -13.12 22.79
N ARG A 213 -8.36 -14.13 22.11
CA ARG A 213 -8.25 -15.52 22.52
C ARG A 213 -7.76 -16.40 21.37
N ARG A 214 -6.84 -17.31 21.66
CA ARG A 214 -6.46 -18.37 20.71
C ARG A 214 -7.66 -19.29 20.48
N VAL A 215 -7.97 -19.60 19.23
CA VAL A 215 -9.04 -20.54 18.91
C VAL A 215 -8.73 -21.89 19.55
N ALA A 216 -9.65 -22.42 20.35
CA ALA A 216 -9.39 -23.59 21.21
C ALA A 216 -8.96 -24.85 20.42
N SER A 217 -9.41 -25.00 19.18
CA SER A 217 -8.99 -26.10 18.30
C SER A 217 -7.56 -25.97 17.77
N GLN A 218 -6.93 -24.81 17.92
CA GLN A 218 -5.60 -24.51 17.39
C GLN A 218 -4.54 -24.34 18.48
N GLY A 219 -4.94 -24.28 19.75
CA GLY A 219 -4.04 -24.16 20.89
C GLY A 219 -4.58 -23.29 22.01
N ARG A 220 -3.73 -23.04 23.01
CA ARG A 220 -4.05 -22.23 24.21
C ARG A 220 -3.06 -21.08 24.43
N GLU A 221 -1.93 -21.09 23.75
CA GLU A 221 -0.87 -20.13 24.00
C GLU A 221 -1.17 -18.74 23.41
N SER A 222 -0.93 -17.71 24.22
CA SER A 222 -0.81 -16.33 23.76
C SER A 222 0.68 -16.02 23.61
N THR A 223 1.23 -16.37 22.46
CA THR A 223 2.57 -15.92 22.08
C THR A 223 2.50 -14.48 21.63
N PHE A 224 3.52 -13.69 21.99
CA PHE A 224 3.66 -12.32 21.56
C PHE A 224 4.97 -12.15 20.80
N VAL A 225 4.90 -11.41 19.70
CA VAL A 225 6.11 -10.91 19.07
C VAL A 225 6.79 -9.93 20.03
N SER A 226 8.12 -9.98 20.09
CA SER A 226 8.95 -9.02 20.82
C SER A 226 8.54 -7.59 20.50
N ALA A 227 8.53 -6.71 21.48
CA ALA A 227 8.23 -5.30 21.25
C ALA A 227 9.21 -4.69 20.23
N ALA A 228 8.73 -3.77 19.40
CA ALA A 228 9.58 -2.98 18.52
C ALA A 228 10.63 -2.21 19.33
N PRO A 229 11.87 -2.06 18.83
CA PRO A 229 12.93 -1.36 19.53
C PRO A 229 12.63 0.15 19.68
N ARG A 230 13.11 0.75 20.76
CA ARG A 230 12.88 2.18 21.08
C ARG A 230 13.49 3.15 20.06
N SER A 231 14.54 2.73 19.36
CA SER A 231 15.28 3.54 18.37
C SER A 231 14.67 3.50 16.97
N ALA A 232 13.36 3.27 16.86
CA ALA A 232 12.68 3.12 15.58
C ALA A 232 12.65 4.45 14.81
N THR A 233 13.30 4.49 13.64
CA THR A 233 13.23 5.60 12.67
C THR A 233 11.98 5.55 11.80
N LEU A 234 11.10 4.57 12.03
CA LEU A 234 9.92 4.33 11.22
C LEU A 234 8.96 5.53 11.33
N THR A 235 8.70 6.20 10.21
CA THR A 235 7.77 7.35 10.12
C THR A 235 6.45 6.97 9.46
N THR A 236 6.48 5.95 8.60
CA THR A 236 5.34 5.51 7.79
C THR A 236 5.13 4.01 7.95
N LEU A 237 3.90 3.61 8.28
CA LEU A 237 3.53 2.21 8.42
C LEU A 237 2.27 1.91 7.59
N HIS A 238 2.41 1.01 6.63
CA HIS A 238 1.32 0.51 5.80
C HIS A 238 0.95 -0.91 6.22
N ILE A 239 -0.13 -1.01 6.99
CA ILE A 239 -0.69 -2.28 7.47
C ILE A 239 -1.74 -2.73 6.45
N HIS A 240 -1.28 -3.55 5.49
CA HIS A 240 -2.12 -4.16 4.48
C HIS A 240 -2.38 -5.66 4.77
N SER A 241 -2.20 -6.02 6.04
CA SER A 241 -2.17 -7.38 6.53
C SER A 241 -2.76 -7.41 7.92
N ALA A 242 -3.77 -8.25 8.11
CA ALA A 242 -4.40 -8.42 9.42
C ALA A 242 -3.42 -8.99 10.47
N VAL A 243 -2.34 -9.65 10.03
CA VAL A 243 -1.27 -10.17 10.89
C VAL A 243 -0.71 -9.13 11.85
N LEU A 244 -0.58 -7.88 11.40
CA LEU A 244 -0.05 -6.78 12.21
C LEU A 244 -1.08 -6.16 13.16
N VAL A 245 -2.38 -6.44 12.97
CA VAL A 245 -3.47 -5.92 13.82
C VAL A 245 -4.15 -7.01 14.65
N THR A 246 -3.66 -8.24 14.57
CA THR A 246 -4.04 -9.37 15.43
C THR A 246 -2.84 -9.89 16.21
N LEU A 247 -3.07 -10.71 17.23
CA LEU A 247 -1.98 -11.49 17.81
C LEU A 247 -1.43 -12.45 16.75
N PRO A 248 -0.12 -12.78 16.81
CA PRO A 248 0.84 -12.39 17.83
C PRO A 248 1.55 -11.03 17.57
N CYS A 249 1.39 -10.41 16.40
CA CYS A 249 2.19 -9.23 16.01
C CYS A 249 1.61 -7.89 16.48
N LEU A 250 0.36 -7.85 16.94
CA LEU A 250 -0.27 -6.61 17.42
C LEU A 250 0.57 -5.92 18.51
N ASN A 251 1.21 -6.66 19.42
CA ASN A 251 2.07 -6.05 20.44
C ASN A 251 3.28 -5.31 19.83
N TRP A 252 3.90 -5.90 18.81
CA TRP A 252 4.97 -5.25 18.06
C TRP A 252 4.47 -3.95 17.42
N THR A 253 3.32 -4.01 16.73
CA THR A 253 2.70 -2.84 16.07
C THR A 253 2.39 -1.73 17.06
N LEU A 254 1.78 -2.05 18.20
CA LEU A 254 1.47 -1.06 19.24
C LEU A 254 2.74 -0.47 19.86
N SER A 255 3.81 -1.26 20.00
CA SER A 255 5.10 -0.76 20.46
C SER A 255 5.72 0.19 19.43
N ALA A 256 5.70 -0.16 18.15
CA ALA A 256 6.23 0.67 17.06
C ALA A 256 5.49 2.01 16.98
N LEU A 257 4.16 2.00 17.10
CA LEU A 257 3.33 3.21 17.13
C LEU A 257 3.60 4.09 18.36
N ARG A 258 3.82 3.47 19.53
CA ARG A 258 4.04 4.18 20.80
C ARG A 258 5.42 4.80 20.91
N GLN A 259 6.44 4.07 20.48
CA GLN A 259 7.84 4.43 20.70
C GLN A 259 8.44 5.11 19.47
N GLY A 260 7.95 4.81 18.27
CA GLY A 260 8.48 5.33 17.02
C GLY A 260 8.06 6.76 16.70
N ALA A 261 8.59 7.26 15.59
CA ALA A 261 8.24 8.55 15.01
C ALA A 261 7.11 8.43 13.96
N ILE A 262 6.24 7.41 14.09
CA ILE A 262 5.21 7.12 13.08
C ILE A 262 4.19 8.27 13.06
N THR A 263 4.16 9.00 11.95
CA THR A 263 3.21 10.08 11.67
C THR A 263 2.19 9.70 10.61
N SER A 264 2.47 8.65 9.82
CA SER A 264 1.62 8.17 8.73
C SER A 264 1.25 6.70 8.92
N LEU A 265 -0.05 6.42 8.92
CA LEU A 265 -0.60 5.06 9.04
C LEU A 265 -1.59 4.79 7.92
N THR A 266 -1.37 3.70 7.17
CA THR A 266 -2.37 3.15 6.25
C THR A 266 -2.87 1.82 6.78
N LEU A 267 -4.18 1.66 6.88
CA LEU A 267 -4.85 0.38 7.08
C LEU A 267 -5.53 0.04 5.75
N ALA A 268 -5.13 -1.06 5.10
CA ALA A 268 -5.78 -1.46 3.85
C ALA A 268 -6.04 -2.95 3.71
N LYS A 269 -7.09 -3.36 2.97
CA LYS A 269 -7.31 -4.76 2.57
C LYS A 269 -7.33 -5.73 3.77
N ILE A 270 -7.94 -5.29 4.87
CA ILE A 270 -8.02 -6.07 6.11
C ILE A 270 -9.49 -6.37 6.38
N ALA A 271 -9.77 -7.66 6.60
CA ALA A 271 -11.04 -8.13 7.10
C ALA A 271 -10.89 -8.53 8.58
N LEU A 272 -11.66 -7.88 9.45
CA LEU A 272 -11.73 -8.21 10.87
C LEU A 272 -13.18 -8.19 11.34
N ASP A 273 -13.52 -9.10 12.25
CA ASP A 273 -14.86 -9.19 12.80
C ASP A 273 -15.21 -8.04 13.77
N HIS A 274 -14.19 -7.46 14.41
CA HIS A 274 -14.35 -6.50 15.50
C HIS A 274 -13.22 -5.46 15.48
N TRP A 275 -13.45 -4.34 14.79
CA TRP A 275 -12.48 -3.26 14.65
C TRP A 275 -12.35 -2.35 15.87
N GLY A 276 -13.44 -2.11 16.60
CA GLY A 276 -13.47 -1.14 17.71
C GLY A 276 -12.29 -1.26 18.68
N PRO A 277 -12.05 -2.45 19.28
CA PRO A 277 -10.92 -2.65 20.18
C PRO A 277 -9.55 -2.43 19.55
N VAL A 278 -9.36 -2.91 18.32
CA VAL A 278 -8.09 -2.79 17.58
C VAL A 278 -7.79 -1.32 17.32
N LEU A 279 -8.77 -0.57 16.81
CA LEU A 279 -8.60 0.86 16.54
C LEU A 279 -8.42 1.67 17.82
N GLU A 280 -9.10 1.30 18.92
CA GLU A 280 -8.88 1.91 20.22
C GLU A 280 -7.43 1.75 20.67
N LEU A 281 -6.87 0.55 20.55
CA LEU A 281 -5.47 0.27 20.91
C LEU A 281 -4.51 1.07 20.03
N ILE A 282 -4.75 1.09 18.71
CA ILE A 282 -3.94 1.84 17.74
C ILE A 282 -3.96 3.34 18.05
N ALA A 283 -5.15 3.94 18.24
CA ALA A 283 -5.27 5.36 18.56
C ALA A 283 -4.56 5.72 19.87
N ARG A 284 -4.66 4.86 20.89
CA ARG A 284 -3.96 5.06 22.17
C ARG A 284 -2.44 4.94 22.03
N ALA A 285 -1.98 4.03 21.17
CA ALA A 285 -0.56 3.85 20.90
C ALA A 285 0.01 4.97 20.02
N ALA A 286 -0.79 5.61 19.18
CA ALA A 286 -0.31 6.50 18.12
C ALA A 286 -0.84 7.94 18.23
N PRO A 287 -0.61 8.66 19.34
CA PRO A 287 -1.13 10.03 19.54
C PRO A 287 -0.51 11.07 18.59
N ARG A 288 0.54 10.70 17.85
CA ARG A 288 1.29 11.56 16.93
C ARG A 288 0.86 11.43 15.46
N LEU A 289 -0.11 10.58 15.14
CA LEU A 289 -0.55 10.40 13.76
C LEU A 289 -1.08 11.70 13.18
N ALA A 290 -0.46 12.11 12.08
CA ALA A 290 -0.83 13.28 11.29
C ALA A 290 -1.51 12.87 9.98
N PHE A 291 -1.20 11.69 9.46
CA PHE A 291 -1.81 11.12 8.26
C PHE A 291 -2.41 9.75 8.59
N VAL A 292 -3.68 9.54 8.24
CA VAL A 292 -4.33 8.24 8.33
C VAL A 292 -5.05 7.94 7.02
N SER A 293 -4.83 6.72 6.51
CA SER A 293 -5.57 6.21 5.35
C SER A 293 -6.25 4.88 5.67
N LEU A 294 -7.55 4.80 5.42
CA LEU A 294 -8.41 3.63 5.61
C LEU A 294 -8.91 3.15 4.25
N ARG A 295 -8.48 1.98 3.77
CA ARG A 295 -8.80 1.50 2.42
C ARG A 295 -9.26 0.05 2.37
N GLU A 296 -10.35 -0.23 1.67
CA GLU A 296 -10.81 -1.62 1.44
C GLU A 296 -10.89 -2.41 2.77
N LEU A 297 -11.44 -1.79 3.81
CA LEU A 297 -11.58 -2.41 5.13
C LEU A 297 -12.92 -3.11 5.22
N GLU A 298 -12.92 -4.37 5.61
CA GLU A 298 -14.13 -5.17 5.79
C GLU A 298 -14.45 -5.37 7.27
N GLY A 299 -15.75 -5.31 7.59
CA GLY A 299 -16.25 -5.59 8.93
C GLY A 299 -16.17 -4.43 9.90
N ILE A 300 -15.77 -3.24 9.45
CA ILE A 300 -15.64 -2.04 10.28
C ILE A 300 -16.97 -1.27 10.30
N SER A 301 -17.37 -0.80 11.48
CA SER A 301 -18.55 0.05 11.62
C SER A 301 -18.18 1.53 11.56
N GLN A 302 -19.15 2.37 11.19
CA GLN A 302 -18.99 3.83 11.26
C GLN A 302 -18.60 4.31 12.67
N SER A 303 -19.22 3.72 13.70
CA SER A 303 -18.96 4.09 15.10
C SER A 303 -17.50 3.85 15.48
N ASP A 304 -16.93 2.73 15.02
CA ASP A 304 -15.52 2.40 15.25
C ASP A 304 -14.60 3.46 14.62
N ILE A 305 -14.90 3.88 13.39
CA ILE A 305 -14.12 4.90 12.67
C ILE A 305 -14.23 6.25 13.37
N PHE A 306 -15.42 6.68 13.76
CA PHE A 306 -15.59 7.96 14.44
C PHE A 306 -14.92 7.98 15.81
N THR A 307 -15.03 6.90 16.57
CA THR A 307 -14.36 6.75 17.87
C THR A 307 -12.85 6.77 17.70
N PHE A 308 -12.33 6.11 16.66
CA PHE A 308 -10.92 6.12 16.32
C PHE A 308 -10.42 7.51 15.94
N LEU A 309 -11.07 8.17 14.98
CA LEU A 309 -10.71 9.50 14.50
C LEU A 309 -10.80 10.55 15.62
N GLY A 310 -11.82 10.47 16.48
CA GLY A 310 -11.99 11.38 17.61
C GLY A 310 -10.87 11.32 18.66
N ARG A 311 -10.02 10.28 18.62
CA ARG A 311 -8.85 10.11 19.50
C ARG A 311 -7.54 10.57 18.85
N LEU A 312 -7.57 11.11 17.64
CA LEU A 312 -6.40 11.57 16.89
C LEU A 312 -6.39 13.10 16.76
N PRO A 313 -6.05 13.85 17.83
CA PRO A 313 -6.16 15.31 17.84
C PRO A 313 -5.21 16.02 16.86
N ARG A 314 -4.16 15.33 16.41
CA ARG A 314 -3.14 15.85 15.48
C ARG A 314 -3.36 15.44 14.03
N LEU A 315 -4.48 14.78 13.72
CA LEU A 315 -4.76 14.30 12.38
C LEU A 315 -4.93 15.48 11.41
N ALA A 316 -3.97 15.65 10.51
CA ALA A 316 -3.90 16.71 9.53
C ALA A 316 -4.42 16.28 8.14
N SER A 317 -4.29 14.99 7.82
CA SER A 317 -4.75 14.41 6.57
C SER A 317 -5.47 13.09 6.82
N LEU A 318 -6.66 12.96 6.25
CA LEU A 318 -7.50 11.77 6.36
C LEU A 318 -7.91 11.30 4.98
N ASP A 319 -7.59 10.05 4.69
CA ASP A 319 -7.99 9.35 3.48
C ASP A 319 -8.94 8.21 3.83
N ILE A 320 -10.19 8.29 3.40
CA ILE A 320 -11.18 7.22 3.52
C ILE A 320 -11.52 6.75 2.12
N TRP A 321 -11.38 5.45 1.91
CA TRP A 321 -11.71 4.78 0.65
C TRP A 321 -12.85 3.78 0.91
N ASP A 322 -13.04 2.80 0.02
CA ASP A 322 -14.10 1.80 0.16
C ASP A 322 -14.04 1.10 1.53
N VAL A 323 -15.04 1.35 2.35
CA VAL A 323 -15.16 0.81 3.70
C VAL A 323 -16.49 0.04 3.76
N ARG A 324 -16.42 -1.27 4.03
CA ARG A 324 -17.57 -2.17 3.94
C ARG A 324 -17.97 -2.72 5.31
N ALA A 325 -19.28 -2.65 5.61
CA ALA A 325 -19.84 -3.29 6.78
C ALA A 325 -19.90 -4.82 6.61
N ARG A 326 -19.72 -5.55 7.72
CA ARG A 326 -19.62 -7.03 7.80
C ARG A 326 -20.73 -7.83 7.11
N ARG A 327 -21.92 -7.26 6.95
CA ARG A 327 -23.15 -8.00 6.60
C ARG A 327 -24.06 -7.28 5.59
N ALA A 328 -23.61 -6.15 5.05
CA ALA A 328 -24.37 -5.44 4.05
C ALA A 328 -23.60 -5.49 2.73
N PRO A 329 -24.16 -6.02 1.63
CA PRO A 329 -23.63 -5.77 0.30
C PRO A 329 -23.73 -4.27 -0.05
N ALA A 330 -24.49 -3.50 0.72
CA ALA A 330 -24.59 -2.05 0.60
C ALA A 330 -23.44 -1.34 1.35
N PRO A 331 -22.95 -0.20 0.82
CA PRO A 331 -21.96 0.64 1.49
C PRO A 331 -22.44 1.12 2.87
N VAL A 332 -21.49 1.44 3.75
CA VAL A 332 -21.79 1.99 5.09
C VAL A 332 -22.52 3.32 4.93
N HIS A 333 -23.80 3.38 5.27
CA HIS A 333 -24.52 4.66 5.30
C HIS A 333 -24.03 5.52 6.47
N TRP A 334 -23.22 6.54 6.17
CA TRP A 334 -22.68 7.43 7.18
C TRP A 334 -23.76 8.35 7.76
N LYS A 335 -23.99 8.26 9.05
CA LYS A 335 -24.88 9.15 9.81
C LYS A 335 -24.07 10.06 10.74
N TRP A 336 -23.78 11.28 10.31
CA TRP A 336 -23.17 12.29 11.19
C TRP A 336 -24.24 12.86 12.11
N THR A 337 -24.16 12.57 13.40
CA THR A 337 -24.96 13.26 14.43
C THR A 337 -24.05 14.21 15.19
N LYS A 338 -24.55 15.37 15.61
CA LYS A 338 -23.75 16.37 16.37
C LYS A 338 -23.06 15.76 17.60
N ALA A 339 -23.67 14.77 18.23
CA ALA A 339 -23.13 14.10 19.41
C ALA A 339 -21.98 13.13 19.11
N HIS A 340 -21.86 12.59 17.89
CA HIS A 340 -20.93 11.51 17.57
C HIS A 340 -19.90 11.87 16.49
N ALA A 341 -19.96 13.08 15.94
CA ALA A 341 -18.98 13.52 14.94
C ALA A 341 -17.59 13.70 15.59
N PRO A 342 -16.52 13.13 15.01
CA PRO A 342 -15.18 13.30 15.55
C PRO A 342 -14.76 14.78 15.41
N LYS A 343 -14.18 15.33 16.47
CA LYS A 343 -13.57 16.66 16.43
C LYS A 343 -12.16 16.52 15.85
N LEU A 344 -11.96 17.05 14.65
CA LEU A 344 -10.68 16.98 13.93
C LEU A 344 -10.11 18.40 13.74
N PRO A 345 -9.63 19.06 14.81
CA PRO A 345 -9.28 20.48 14.77
C PRO A 345 -8.10 20.79 13.84
N ALA A 346 -7.18 19.83 13.65
CA ALA A 346 -5.97 19.99 12.84
C ALA A 346 -6.16 19.55 11.38
N LEU A 347 -7.35 19.07 10.98
CA LEU A 347 -7.55 18.47 9.67
C LEU A 347 -7.50 19.53 8.56
N THR A 348 -6.49 19.42 7.71
CA THR A 348 -6.24 20.30 6.56
C THR A 348 -6.52 19.62 5.22
N SER A 349 -6.47 18.30 5.16
CA SER A 349 -6.70 17.51 3.94
C SER A 349 -7.67 16.38 4.22
N LEU A 350 -8.70 16.24 3.39
CA LEU A 350 -9.69 15.18 3.50
C LEU A 350 -9.95 14.57 2.13
N LEU A 351 -9.63 13.30 1.97
CA LEU A 351 -10.07 12.46 0.86
C LEU A 351 -11.11 11.48 1.38
N ALA A 352 -12.34 11.52 0.86
CA ALA A 352 -13.41 10.64 1.34
C ALA A 352 -14.49 10.42 0.27
N PRO A 353 -15.25 9.32 0.36
CA PRO A 353 -16.36 9.07 -0.55
C PRO A 353 -17.54 10.05 -0.31
N PRO A 354 -18.41 10.28 -1.31
CA PRO A 354 -19.51 11.24 -1.20
C PRO A 354 -20.46 10.99 -0.02
N ASP A 355 -20.74 9.72 0.28
CA ASP A 355 -21.58 9.29 1.39
C ASP A 355 -21.00 9.68 2.76
N PHE A 356 -19.67 9.72 2.90
CA PHE A 356 -18.99 10.26 4.09
C PHE A 356 -19.04 11.79 4.14
N LEU A 357 -18.82 12.45 3.00
CA LEU A 357 -18.69 13.90 2.90
C LEU A 357 -20.02 14.64 3.07
N LEU A 358 -21.10 14.13 2.48
CA LEU A 358 -22.41 14.80 2.48
C LEU A 358 -22.94 15.10 3.89
N PRO A 359 -22.98 14.13 4.83
CA PRO A 359 -23.44 14.41 6.18
C PRO A 359 -22.43 15.28 6.96
N ALA A 360 -21.12 15.17 6.66
CA ALA A 360 -20.08 16.01 7.27
C ALA A 360 -20.26 17.50 6.92
N LEU A 361 -20.55 17.77 5.64
CA LEU A 361 -20.81 19.11 5.12
C LEU A 361 -22.13 19.68 5.67
N ARG A 362 -23.22 18.88 5.66
CA ARG A 362 -24.54 19.31 6.17
C ARG A 362 -24.52 19.67 7.65
N THR A 363 -23.79 18.91 8.46
CA THR A 363 -23.71 19.15 9.91
C THR A 363 -22.74 20.27 10.28
N SER A 364 -22.03 20.82 9.30
CA SER A 364 -20.98 21.81 9.45
C SER A 364 -19.82 21.39 10.37
N ASN A 365 -19.59 20.10 10.53
CA ASN A 365 -18.56 19.57 11.42
C ASN A 365 -17.15 19.57 10.82
N LEU A 366 -17.00 19.80 9.51
CA LEU A 366 -15.68 19.95 8.90
C LEU A 366 -15.02 21.25 9.36
N PRO A 367 -13.75 21.20 9.78
CA PRO A 367 -13.04 22.36 10.32
C PRO A 367 -12.88 23.46 9.26
N PHE A 368 -12.85 24.71 9.71
CA PHE A 368 -12.62 25.87 8.85
C PHE A 368 -11.22 25.89 8.23
N GLN A 369 -10.27 25.13 8.78
CA GLN A 369 -8.88 25.05 8.31
C GLN A 369 -8.67 24.04 7.18
N LEU A 370 -9.75 23.43 6.66
CA LEU A 370 -9.65 22.49 5.56
C LEU A 370 -9.12 23.24 4.31
N ASN A 371 -7.95 22.84 3.83
CA ASN A 371 -7.27 23.41 2.68
C ASN A 371 -7.46 22.56 1.43
N SER A 372 -7.64 21.25 1.59
CA SER A 372 -7.86 20.31 0.49
C SER A 372 -9.02 19.38 0.80
N LEU A 373 -9.96 19.28 -0.14
CA LEU A 373 -11.06 18.34 -0.10
C LEU A 373 -11.08 17.52 -1.39
N CYS A 374 -10.73 16.25 -1.29
CA CYS A 374 -10.76 15.26 -2.36
C CYS A 374 -12.03 14.41 -2.28
N ILE A 375 -12.88 14.44 -3.29
CA ILE A 375 -14.04 13.53 -3.35
C ILE A 375 -13.59 12.24 -4.02
N ASN A 376 -13.64 11.12 -3.29
CA ASN A 376 -13.24 9.80 -3.78
C ASN A 376 -14.43 9.05 -4.39
N LEU A 377 -14.45 8.97 -5.71
CA LEU A 377 -15.49 8.27 -6.45
C LEU A 377 -14.96 6.88 -6.83
N HIS A 378 -15.03 5.95 -5.87
CA HIS A 378 -14.60 4.58 -6.10
C HIS A 378 -15.80 3.68 -6.42
N ASN A 379 -15.85 3.13 -7.65
CA ASN A 379 -16.92 2.24 -8.07
C ASN A 379 -16.61 0.78 -7.70
N THR A 380 -16.91 0.38 -6.47
CA THR A 380 -16.44 -0.90 -5.93
C THR A 380 -17.41 -2.08 -6.03
N SER A 381 -18.54 -1.95 -6.72
CA SER A 381 -19.54 -3.03 -6.77
C SER A 381 -20.05 -3.34 -8.18
N ASN A 382 -20.10 -4.64 -8.46
CA ASN A 382 -20.64 -5.33 -9.64
C ASN A 382 -22.10 -5.01 -10.04
N TYR A 383 -22.76 -4.00 -9.48
CA TYR A 383 -24.21 -3.83 -9.64
C TYR A 383 -24.69 -2.38 -9.81
N ASN A 384 -25.53 -2.24 -10.85
CA ASN A 384 -26.49 -1.19 -11.23
C ASN A 384 -25.99 0.13 -11.82
N TYR A 385 -26.39 0.34 -13.09
CA TYR A 385 -26.39 1.58 -13.87
C TYR A 385 -26.87 2.84 -13.09
N ASN A 386 -27.73 2.66 -12.08
CA ASN A 386 -28.22 3.78 -11.26
C ASN A 386 -27.13 4.46 -10.41
N ARG A 387 -25.95 3.86 -10.23
CA ARG A 387 -24.91 4.43 -9.37
C ARG A 387 -24.33 5.73 -9.91
N LEU A 388 -24.15 5.89 -11.21
CA LEU A 388 -23.62 7.16 -11.75
C LEU A 388 -24.58 8.32 -11.60
N GLN A 389 -25.89 8.08 -11.74
CA GLN A 389 -26.91 9.09 -11.44
C GLN A 389 -26.90 9.48 -9.96
N ILE A 390 -26.73 8.51 -9.05
CA ILE A 390 -26.59 8.78 -7.62
C ILE A 390 -25.33 9.61 -7.36
N VAL A 391 -24.20 9.22 -7.94
CA VAL A 391 -22.93 9.96 -7.82
C VAL A 391 -23.07 11.38 -8.35
N SER A 392 -23.64 11.58 -9.54
CA SER A 392 -23.89 12.90 -10.12
C SER A 392 -24.74 13.78 -9.21
N ARG A 393 -25.85 13.22 -8.68
CA ARG A 393 -26.72 13.93 -7.72
C ARG A 393 -25.99 14.27 -6.41
N GLU A 394 -25.19 13.34 -5.90
CA GLU A 394 -24.42 13.54 -4.66
C GLU A 394 -23.32 14.58 -4.85
N LEU A 395 -22.61 14.56 -5.98
CA LEU A 395 -21.64 15.59 -6.36
C LEU A 395 -22.29 16.96 -6.48
N GLY A 396 -23.42 17.08 -7.18
CA GLY A 396 -24.16 18.34 -7.28
C GLY A 396 -24.53 18.89 -5.89
N THR A 397 -24.98 18.00 -4.99
CA THR A 397 -25.30 18.38 -3.60
C THR A 397 -24.04 18.80 -2.81
N ILE A 398 -22.91 18.09 -2.96
CA ILE A 398 -21.64 18.45 -2.34
C ILE A 398 -21.18 19.82 -2.82
N CYS A 399 -21.22 20.06 -4.13
CA CYS A 399 -20.84 21.30 -4.75
C CYS A 399 -21.68 22.49 -4.25
N GLN A 400 -23.01 22.35 -4.20
CA GLN A 400 -23.91 23.38 -3.63
C GLN A 400 -23.57 23.70 -2.17
N LEU A 401 -23.31 22.67 -1.34
CA LEU A 401 -22.91 22.87 0.05
C LEU A 401 -21.53 23.54 0.17
N LEU A 402 -20.61 23.22 -0.74
CA LEU A 402 -19.27 23.82 -0.77
C LEU A 402 -19.28 25.27 -1.24
N ALA A 403 -20.13 25.65 -2.19
CA ALA A 403 -20.23 27.05 -2.64
C ALA A 403 -20.58 28.01 -1.50
N SER A 404 -21.50 27.59 -0.62
CA SER A 404 -21.84 28.35 0.60
C SER A 404 -20.67 28.48 1.59
N ARG A 405 -19.66 27.60 1.50
CA ARG A 405 -18.46 27.60 2.33
C ARG A 405 -17.28 28.30 1.67
N LEU A 406 -17.10 28.16 0.36
CA LEU A 406 -16.03 28.80 -0.41
C LEU A 406 -16.11 30.32 -0.31
N THR A 407 -17.32 30.87 -0.32
CA THR A 407 -17.57 32.30 -0.05
C THR A 407 -17.02 32.77 1.29
N ARG A 408 -16.88 31.87 2.28
CA ARG A 408 -16.31 32.16 3.60
C ARG A 408 -14.84 31.77 3.75
N SER A 409 -14.34 30.86 2.92
CA SER A 409 -12.97 30.35 2.97
C SER A 409 -12.38 30.24 1.56
N PRO A 410 -11.80 31.33 1.03
CA PRO A 410 -11.25 31.35 -0.33
C PRO A 410 -9.98 30.49 -0.48
N ARG A 411 -9.45 29.92 0.61
CA ARG A 411 -8.25 29.06 0.60
C ARG A 411 -8.56 27.58 0.36
N LEU A 412 -9.83 27.17 0.44
CA LEU A 412 -10.20 25.77 0.26
C LEU A 412 -10.02 25.37 -1.20
N ARG A 413 -9.08 24.45 -1.44
CA ARG A 413 -8.89 23.79 -2.73
C ARG A 413 -9.78 22.57 -2.80
N ILE A 414 -10.65 22.55 -3.80
CA ILE A 414 -11.44 21.36 -4.11
C ILE A 414 -10.64 20.54 -5.11
N CYS A 415 -10.52 19.26 -4.81
CA CYS A 415 -9.88 18.26 -5.63
C CYS A 415 -10.92 17.18 -5.92
N LEU A 416 -10.97 16.66 -7.14
CA LEU A 416 -11.80 15.51 -7.46
C LEU A 416 -10.88 14.32 -7.68
N ALA A 417 -11.10 13.23 -6.96
CA ALA A 417 -10.36 11.99 -7.10
C ALA A 417 -11.30 10.90 -7.63
N LEU A 418 -11.30 10.70 -8.96
CA LEU A 418 -12.16 9.73 -9.62
C LEU A 418 -11.36 8.43 -9.83
N VAL A 419 -11.78 7.35 -9.18
CA VAL A 419 -11.12 6.05 -9.25
C VAL A 419 -12.03 5.08 -10.00
N LEU A 420 -11.85 5.01 -11.32
CA LEU A 420 -12.66 4.22 -12.22
C LEU A 420 -12.09 2.80 -12.30
N SER A 421 -12.53 1.93 -11.40
CA SER A 421 -11.89 0.62 -11.23
C SER A 421 -12.36 -0.50 -12.16
N THR A 422 -13.29 -0.25 -13.09
CA THR A 422 -13.88 -1.31 -13.92
C THR A 422 -14.01 -0.90 -15.39
N GLU A 423 -13.73 -1.84 -16.30
CA GLU A 423 -13.90 -1.67 -17.76
C GLU A 423 -15.34 -1.32 -18.17
N ARG A 424 -16.33 -1.64 -17.33
CA ARG A 424 -17.76 -1.42 -17.59
C ARG A 424 -18.20 0.05 -17.53
N ILE A 425 -17.35 0.96 -17.06
CA ILE A 425 -17.67 2.39 -16.88
C ILE A 425 -17.71 3.15 -18.23
N MET A 426 -17.17 2.56 -19.30
CA MET A 426 -17.16 3.15 -20.65
C MET A 426 -18.54 3.56 -21.17
N LEU A 427 -19.57 2.71 -20.97
CA LEU A 427 -20.94 2.99 -21.43
C LEU A 427 -21.67 4.07 -20.61
N ASP A 428 -21.01 4.53 -19.56
CA ASP A 428 -21.65 5.05 -18.35
C ASP A 428 -21.22 6.52 -18.15
N LEU A 429 -20.00 6.90 -18.59
CA LEU A 429 -19.54 8.28 -18.66
C LEU A 429 -20.31 9.12 -19.69
N ASP A 430 -20.65 8.55 -20.85
CA ASP A 430 -21.51 9.20 -21.85
C ASP A 430 -22.96 9.37 -21.34
N ALA A 431 -23.35 8.54 -20.36
CA ALA A 431 -24.67 8.57 -19.71
C ALA A 431 -24.70 9.45 -18.45
N LEU A 432 -23.58 10.02 -18.00
CA LEU A 432 -23.62 11.12 -17.03
C LEU A 432 -24.31 12.27 -17.76
N PRO A 433 -25.57 12.63 -17.41
CA PRO A 433 -26.21 13.75 -18.06
C PRO A 433 -25.29 14.95 -17.86
N LEU A 434 -24.88 15.59 -18.97
CA LEU A 434 -24.15 16.86 -18.99
C LEU A 434 -24.66 17.66 -17.81
N LEU A 435 -23.83 17.76 -16.77
CA LEU A 435 -24.31 18.15 -15.47
C LEU A 435 -25.05 19.49 -15.65
N SER A 436 -26.29 19.57 -15.18
CA SER A 436 -27.15 20.76 -15.30
C SER A 436 -26.33 22.03 -15.05
N GLY A 437 -26.55 23.12 -15.81
CA GLY A 437 -25.68 24.30 -15.90
C GLY A 437 -24.97 24.76 -14.61
N ASP A 438 -25.65 24.74 -13.46
CA ASP A 438 -25.08 25.06 -12.14
C ASP A 438 -23.82 24.24 -11.78
N ALA A 439 -23.72 22.99 -12.25
CA ALA A 439 -22.59 22.13 -11.98
C ALA A 439 -21.30 22.62 -12.64
N ALA A 440 -21.38 23.16 -13.86
CA ALA A 440 -20.22 23.70 -14.57
C ALA A 440 -19.58 24.86 -13.79
N GLU A 441 -20.41 25.71 -13.17
CA GLU A 441 -19.94 26.77 -12.27
C GLU A 441 -19.18 26.18 -11.08
N TYR A 442 -19.67 25.10 -10.46
CA TYR A 442 -18.96 24.48 -9.33
C TYR A 442 -17.67 23.77 -9.74
N PHE A 443 -17.63 23.12 -10.91
CA PHE A 443 -16.41 22.49 -11.41
C PHE A 443 -15.33 23.51 -11.77
N SER A 444 -15.70 24.78 -12.01
CA SER A 444 -14.71 25.86 -12.18
C SER A 444 -13.84 26.09 -10.93
N HIS A 445 -14.29 25.65 -9.76
CA HIS A 445 -13.53 25.72 -8.50
C HIS A 445 -12.67 24.47 -8.22
N VAL A 446 -12.70 23.46 -9.10
CA VAL A 446 -11.86 22.26 -8.95
C VAL A 446 -10.44 22.61 -9.38
N SER A 447 -9.57 22.77 -8.37
CA SER A 447 -8.15 23.09 -8.57
C SER A 447 -7.36 21.93 -9.17
N SER A 448 -7.72 20.69 -8.81
CA SER A 448 -7.06 19.51 -9.35
C SER A 448 -7.99 18.32 -9.53
N LEU A 449 -7.81 17.60 -10.63
CA LEU A 449 -8.52 16.37 -10.93
C LEU A 449 -7.52 15.20 -10.96
N THR A 450 -7.65 14.25 -10.04
CA THR A 450 -6.89 12.99 -10.07
C THR A 450 -7.77 11.89 -10.62
N LEU A 451 -7.34 11.28 -11.71
CA LEU A 451 -8.07 10.18 -12.34
C LEU A 451 -7.24 8.92 -12.25
N ASP A 452 -7.82 7.87 -11.72
CA ASP A 452 -7.24 6.53 -11.75
C ASP A 452 -7.98 5.71 -12.80
N VAL A 453 -7.35 5.51 -13.96
CA VAL A 453 -8.02 5.03 -15.17
C VAL A 453 -7.34 3.78 -15.71
N PHE A 454 -8.15 2.85 -16.21
CA PHE A 454 -7.68 1.68 -16.96
C PHE A 454 -7.30 2.04 -18.41
N PRO A 455 -6.29 1.38 -18.99
CA PRO A 455 -5.84 1.62 -20.37
C PRO A 455 -6.91 1.83 -21.44
N HIS A 456 -7.91 0.94 -21.44
CA HIS A 456 -8.90 0.86 -22.52
C HIS A 456 -9.96 1.97 -22.48
N SER A 457 -10.05 2.73 -21.39
CA SER A 457 -11.02 3.83 -21.22
C SER A 457 -10.41 5.23 -21.29
N SER A 458 -9.15 5.33 -21.71
CA SER A 458 -8.35 6.55 -21.70
C SER A 458 -8.96 7.72 -22.50
N VAL A 459 -9.42 7.48 -23.73
CA VAL A 459 -9.88 8.54 -24.65
C VAL A 459 -11.22 9.14 -24.23
N ASP A 460 -12.18 8.31 -23.82
CA ASP A 460 -13.50 8.79 -23.41
C ASP A 460 -13.44 9.50 -22.05
N VAL A 461 -12.60 9.01 -21.14
CA VAL A 461 -12.29 9.75 -19.90
C VAL A 461 -11.65 11.09 -20.23
N ALA A 462 -10.69 11.15 -21.17
CA ALA A 462 -10.10 12.42 -21.59
C ALA A 462 -11.14 13.41 -22.15
N ARG A 463 -12.10 12.94 -22.94
CA ARG A 463 -13.21 13.75 -23.47
C ARG A 463 -14.10 14.27 -22.34
N TRP A 464 -14.56 13.38 -21.47
CA TRP A 464 -15.41 13.72 -20.32
C TRP A 464 -14.74 14.75 -19.41
N VAL A 465 -13.46 14.59 -19.11
CA VAL A 465 -12.68 15.52 -18.29
C VAL A 465 -12.65 16.92 -18.87
N ARG A 466 -12.47 17.03 -20.19
CA ARG A 466 -12.46 18.32 -20.89
C ARG A 466 -13.81 19.02 -20.79
N GLU A 467 -14.89 18.26 -20.92
CA GLU A 467 -16.25 18.80 -20.89
C GLU A 467 -16.68 19.20 -19.48
N VAL A 468 -16.33 18.42 -18.46
CA VAL A 468 -16.77 18.64 -17.08
C VAL A 468 -15.87 19.60 -16.30
N CYS A 469 -14.58 19.64 -16.61
CA CYS A 469 -13.60 20.45 -15.89
C CYS A 469 -12.82 21.39 -16.82
N PRO A 470 -13.49 22.26 -17.61
CA PRO A 470 -12.82 23.13 -18.58
C PRO A 470 -11.95 24.21 -17.94
N SER A 471 -11.98 24.38 -16.61
CA SER A 471 -11.20 25.38 -15.87
C SER A 471 -10.22 24.78 -14.84
N ALA A 472 -10.05 23.46 -14.80
CA ALA A 472 -9.13 22.85 -13.84
C ALA A 472 -7.68 23.28 -14.09
N GLU A 473 -7.02 23.84 -13.07
CA GLU A 473 -5.64 24.31 -13.18
C GLU A 473 -4.64 23.15 -13.33
N GLU A 474 -4.93 21.99 -12.74
CA GLU A 474 -4.05 20.81 -12.76
C GLU A 474 -4.86 19.51 -12.92
N VAL A 475 -4.82 18.91 -14.10
CA VAL A 475 -5.29 17.53 -14.28
C VAL A 475 -4.11 16.57 -14.06
N VAL A 476 -4.19 15.74 -13.03
CA VAL A 476 -3.26 14.64 -12.75
C VAL A 476 -3.90 13.34 -13.20
N LEU A 477 -3.41 12.79 -14.29
CA LEU A 477 -3.85 11.48 -14.73
C LEU A 477 -2.92 10.41 -14.15
N SER A 478 -3.47 9.46 -13.39
CA SER A 478 -2.78 8.24 -12.98
C SER A 478 -3.36 7.05 -13.73
N ILE A 479 -2.61 6.45 -14.62
CA ILE A 479 -3.04 5.22 -15.30
C ILE A 479 -2.46 4.04 -14.51
N ARG A 480 -3.33 3.18 -13.99
CA ARG A 480 -2.94 1.87 -13.46
C ARG A 480 -3.04 0.86 -14.58
N THR A 481 -1.90 0.32 -15.02
CA THR A 481 -1.88 -0.91 -15.79
C THR A 481 -1.77 -2.08 -14.82
N HIS A 482 -2.56 -3.14 -15.05
CA HIS A 482 -2.21 -4.42 -14.43
C HIS A 482 -0.93 -4.90 -15.11
N THR A 483 0.19 -4.73 -14.42
CA THR A 483 1.51 -5.15 -14.87
C THR A 483 1.58 -6.67 -14.98
N THR A 484 1.15 -7.22 -16.10
CA THR A 484 1.87 -8.34 -16.72
C THR A 484 2.91 -7.74 -17.66
N THR A 485 4.09 -8.36 -17.72
CA THR A 485 5.28 -7.88 -18.45
C THR A 485 5.08 -7.66 -19.95
N GLU A 486 3.92 -7.99 -20.51
CA GLU A 486 3.59 -7.85 -21.94
C GLU A 486 3.04 -6.47 -22.34
N ASN A 487 2.77 -5.55 -21.38
CA ASN A 487 1.97 -4.34 -21.65
C ASN A 487 2.74 -3.03 -21.91
N SER A 488 4.06 -3.04 -22.10
CA SER A 488 4.83 -1.81 -22.32
C SER A 488 4.42 -1.03 -23.59
N LYS A 489 3.98 -1.72 -24.65
CA LYS A 489 3.42 -1.09 -25.86
C LYS A 489 2.08 -0.41 -25.62
N SER A 490 1.26 -0.96 -24.72
CA SER A 490 -0.04 -0.37 -24.36
C SER A 490 0.14 0.98 -23.66
N ALA A 491 1.08 1.07 -22.71
CA ALA A 491 1.41 2.32 -22.03
C ALA A 491 1.81 3.46 -22.98
N ALA A 492 2.63 3.15 -24.00
CA ALA A 492 3.04 4.13 -25.01
C ALA A 492 1.86 4.62 -25.87
N ASN A 493 1.01 3.71 -26.33
CA ASN A 493 -0.18 4.05 -27.13
C ASN A 493 -1.18 4.88 -26.32
N ILE A 494 -1.39 4.56 -25.04
CA ILE A 494 -2.27 5.35 -24.16
C ILE A 494 -1.70 6.75 -23.95
N LYS A 495 -0.39 6.87 -23.74
CA LYS A 495 0.29 8.16 -23.61
C LYS A 495 0.09 9.00 -24.87
N GLU A 496 0.25 8.40 -26.04
CA GLU A 496 0.05 9.10 -27.33
C GLU A 496 -1.41 9.51 -27.53
N ALA A 497 -2.38 8.64 -27.21
CA ALA A 497 -3.81 8.95 -27.31
C ALA A 497 -4.21 10.09 -26.36
N PHE A 498 -3.71 10.10 -25.12
CA PHE A 498 -3.92 11.20 -24.17
C PHE A 498 -3.22 12.48 -24.62
N ALA A 499 -1.97 12.39 -25.06
CA ALA A 499 -1.25 13.55 -25.58
C ALA A 499 -1.99 14.17 -26.77
N LYS A 500 -2.47 13.35 -27.72
CA LYS A 500 -3.29 13.80 -28.85
C LYS A 500 -4.59 14.44 -28.40
N ALA A 501 -5.32 13.82 -27.46
CA ALA A 501 -6.54 14.39 -26.93
C ALA A 501 -6.27 15.79 -26.33
N PHE A 502 -5.26 15.95 -25.50
CA PHE A 502 -4.96 17.23 -24.82
C PHE A 502 -3.98 18.15 -25.57
N SER A 503 -3.62 17.84 -26.82
CA SER A 503 -2.55 18.54 -27.56
C SER A 503 -2.92 19.96 -28.01
N THR A 504 -4.20 20.34 -28.02
CA THR A 504 -4.63 21.61 -28.62
C THR A 504 -4.89 22.74 -27.64
N ASP A 505 -4.99 22.50 -26.33
CA ASP A 505 -4.95 23.58 -25.34
C ASP A 505 -4.64 23.05 -23.93
N THR A 506 -3.68 23.70 -23.29
CA THR A 506 -2.96 23.38 -22.05
C THR A 506 -3.83 23.01 -20.84
N MET A 507 -3.91 21.72 -20.44
CA MET A 507 -4.49 21.32 -19.13
C MET A 507 -3.80 20.19 -18.37
N VAL A 508 -3.14 19.23 -19.04
CA VAL A 508 -2.50 18.11 -18.34
C VAL A 508 -1.07 18.48 -17.95
N LYS A 509 -0.86 18.87 -16.69
CA LYS A 509 0.48 19.22 -16.17
C LYS A 509 1.31 17.99 -15.78
N LYS A 510 0.65 16.91 -15.34
CA LYS A 510 1.31 15.68 -14.87
C LYS A 510 0.55 14.44 -15.32
N LEU A 511 1.27 13.54 -15.97
CA LEU A 511 0.82 12.21 -16.34
C LEU A 511 1.64 11.21 -15.54
N SER A 512 1.00 10.34 -14.78
CA SER A 512 1.65 9.23 -14.07
C SER A 512 1.15 7.90 -14.63
N VAL A 513 2.04 6.98 -14.99
CA VAL A 513 1.69 5.63 -15.46
C VAL A 513 2.43 4.62 -14.58
N ASP A 514 1.72 3.76 -13.86
CA ASP A 514 2.30 2.73 -12.98
C ASP A 514 3.31 3.26 -11.95
N GLY A 515 3.08 4.50 -11.48
CA GLY A 515 3.98 5.18 -10.54
C GLY A 515 5.13 5.96 -11.21
N PHE A 516 5.29 5.87 -12.54
CA PHE A 516 6.22 6.72 -13.28
C PHE A 516 5.60 8.06 -13.60
N GLN A 517 6.18 9.15 -13.11
CA GLN A 517 5.70 10.52 -13.36
C GLN A 517 6.34 11.13 -14.61
N PHE A 518 5.52 11.75 -15.45
CA PHE A 518 5.89 12.52 -16.63
C PHE A 518 5.35 13.95 -16.48
N GLN A 519 6.22 14.94 -16.64
CA GLN A 519 5.79 16.33 -16.86
C GLN A 519 5.60 16.54 -18.36
N LEU A 520 4.44 17.07 -18.75
CA LEU A 520 4.18 17.46 -20.13
C LEU A 520 4.57 18.94 -20.27
N GLY A 521 5.64 19.23 -21.01
CA GLY A 521 6.07 20.59 -21.31
C GLY A 521 5.35 21.15 -22.52
N GLY A 522 4.57 22.22 -22.35
CA GLY A 522 3.99 22.98 -23.46
C GLY A 522 5.03 23.94 -24.04
N ARG A 523 5.48 23.73 -25.27
CA ARG A 523 6.29 24.69 -26.02
C ARG A 523 5.40 25.37 -27.07
N ARG A 524 5.39 26.70 -27.09
CA ARG A 524 4.46 27.52 -27.87
C ARG A 524 4.88 27.78 -29.32
N ASP A 525 5.97 27.17 -29.79
CA ASP A 525 6.54 27.45 -31.11
C ASP A 525 6.34 26.24 -32.02
N GLY A 526 5.60 26.45 -33.13
CA GLY A 526 5.09 25.42 -34.04
C GLY A 526 6.13 24.66 -34.85
N GLY A 527 6.98 23.89 -34.17
CA GLY A 527 7.82 22.84 -34.77
C GLY A 527 7.51 21.49 -34.12
N ASP A 528 7.52 20.42 -34.92
CA ASP A 528 7.27 19.03 -34.49
C ASP A 528 7.95 18.71 -33.15
N GLY A 529 7.14 18.56 -32.10
CA GLY A 529 7.59 18.49 -30.73
C GLY A 529 8.14 17.12 -30.34
N ASN A 530 9.44 17.05 -30.07
CA ASN A 530 10.03 15.91 -29.38
C ASN A 530 9.68 15.92 -27.88
N VAL A 531 9.01 14.86 -27.42
CA VAL A 531 8.71 14.63 -26.00
C VAL A 531 9.97 14.12 -25.31
N THR A 532 10.54 14.92 -24.40
CA THR A 532 11.66 14.48 -23.55
C THR A 532 11.11 13.92 -22.25
N GLY A 533 11.34 12.62 -22.02
CA GLY A 533 11.05 11.97 -20.74
C GLY A 533 12.31 11.90 -19.89
N THR A 534 12.22 12.33 -18.63
CA THR A 534 13.27 12.07 -17.63
C THR A 534 12.76 10.95 -16.73
N LEU A 535 13.47 9.82 -16.69
CA LEU A 535 13.26 8.76 -15.70
C LEU A 535 13.78 9.27 -14.35
N TYR A 536 12.92 9.28 -13.32
CA TYR A 536 13.31 9.50 -11.93
C TYR A 536 13.28 8.19 -11.15
#